data_AF-A0A7C5MLB9-F1
#
_entry.id   AF-A0A7C5MLB9-F1
#
_cell.length_a   1.000
_cell.length_b   1.000
_cell.length_c   1.000
_cell.angle_alpha   90.00
_cell.angle_beta   90.00
_cell.angle_gamma   90.00
#
_symmetry.space_group_name_H-M   'P 1'
#
loop_
_entity.id
_entity.type
_entity.pdbx_description
1 polymer ?
#
loop_
_entity_poly.entity_id
_entity_poly.type
_entity_poly.pdbx_seq_one_letter_code
_entity_poly.pdbx_strand_id
1 'polypeptide(L)'
;MTEFSFPEEILLNQKAFHSSSFVDVISPELLSFKVICKNNEYSRINLIVFIDDMPIVKHGNLIYRDEKSEYYLFKFETQKNNNTFLYYFELNCHNGEVEYLGKNGVYNEEWRIESFEYFYQPASSKIIDINQYKKIMEGILILDTEFSQKLKEITDELQINYIVTEKTQNNEEKSGKFNVLTLEELASKFFFIKKEILLELSNNFQNTIKNFFVEKSIQARELVATLGKDLFFKSITQNLLKLNIIDNIPFKPSNTEEISITKLLLAFQVTYTGIPAISSRSIERFPDEIVSFYKNLLNIRRMNHVLNTGDIRFVFSNDDVFGFERIINESDKVLIFFNRSKESFTMDVTSYLGNGDFIDISKEHPLKRKRMFSLYPEDFVILRKVRER
;
A
#
# COMPACT_ATOMS: atom_id res chain seq x y z
N MET A 1 -22.33 -9.13 -12.40
CA MET A 1 -21.12 -8.33 -12.67
C MET A 1 -21.01 -8.26 -14.19
N THR A 2 -21.26 -7.10 -14.78
CA THR A 2 -20.92 -6.88 -16.19
C THR A 2 -19.40 -6.98 -16.29
N GLU A 3 -18.91 -7.82 -17.20
CA GLU A 3 -17.50 -7.84 -17.59
C GLU A 3 -17.15 -6.44 -18.07
N PHE A 4 -16.51 -5.65 -17.21
CA PHE A 4 -15.87 -4.42 -17.66
C PHE A 4 -14.77 -4.87 -18.61
N SER A 5 -14.84 -4.43 -19.87
CA SER A 5 -13.70 -4.50 -20.77
C SER A 5 -12.51 -3.86 -20.04
N PHE A 6 -11.39 -4.58 -20.03
CA PHE A 6 -10.23 -4.15 -19.28
C PHE A 6 -9.81 -2.76 -19.80
N PRO A 7 -9.46 -1.79 -18.93
CA PRO A 7 -9.15 -0.43 -19.36
C PRO A 7 -8.06 -0.33 -20.44
N GLU A 8 -7.24 -1.36 -20.58
CA GLU A 8 -6.24 -1.47 -21.65
C GLU A 8 -6.83 -1.32 -23.06
N GLU A 9 -8.03 -1.87 -23.35
CA GLU A 9 -8.66 -1.70 -24.66
C GLU A 9 -9.16 -0.28 -24.89
N ILE A 10 -9.61 0.39 -23.82
CA ILE A 10 -10.07 1.77 -23.89
C ILE A 10 -8.89 2.71 -24.12
N LEU A 11 -7.76 2.45 -23.47
CA LEU A 11 -6.51 3.22 -23.61
C LEU A 11 -5.82 3.02 -24.97
N LEU A 12 -6.20 2.01 -25.77
CA LEU A 12 -5.76 1.93 -27.17
C LEU A 12 -6.31 3.10 -27.99
N ASN A 13 -7.50 3.60 -27.65
CA ASN A 13 -8.21 4.63 -28.39
C ASN A 13 -8.24 5.98 -27.67
N GLN A 14 -7.89 6.03 -26.37
CA GLN A 14 -7.91 7.23 -25.54
C GLN A 14 -6.58 7.40 -24.79
N LYS A 15 -6.13 8.64 -24.60
CA LYS A 15 -4.88 8.93 -23.88
C LYS A 15 -5.02 8.83 -22.35
N ALA A 16 -6.24 8.97 -21.83
CA ALA A 16 -6.55 8.91 -20.41
C ALA A 16 -7.96 8.37 -20.19
N PHE A 17 -8.18 7.76 -19.02
CA PHE A 17 -9.44 7.10 -18.68
C PHE A 17 -9.79 7.26 -17.19
N HIS A 18 -11.06 7.59 -16.95
CA HIS A 18 -11.67 7.62 -15.62
C HIS A 18 -13.08 7.01 -15.69
N SER A 19 -13.54 6.43 -14.59
CA SER A 19 -14.90 5.90 -14.43
C SER A 19 -15.41 6.22 -13.03
N SER A 20 -16.73 6.31 -12.87
CA SER A 20 -17.35 6.52 -11.55
C SER A 20 -17.02 5.41 -10.54
N SER A 21 -16.67 4.21 -11.00
CA SER A 21 -16.17 3.12 -10.15
C SER A 21 -14.78 3.40 -9.56
N PHE A 22 -14.06 4.40 -10.07
CA PHE A 22 -12.76 4.86 -9.55
C PHE A 22 -12.89 5.98 -8.51
N VAL A 23 -14.10 6.22 -8.00
CA VAL A 23 -14.33 7.11 -6.87
C VAL A 23 -14.59 6.28 -5.61
N ASP A 24 -13.68 6.35 -4.65
CA ASP A 24 -13.83 5.69 -3.35
C ASP A 24 -14.16 6.70 -2.25
N VAL A 25 -15.09 6.35 -1.36
CA VAL A 25 -15.33 7.07 -0.10
C VAL A 25 -14.50 6.43 0.99
N ILE A 26 -13.46 7.13 1.47
CA ILE A 26 -12.58 6.65 2.55
C ILE A 26 -13.23 6.94 3.91
N SER A 27 -13.72 8.16 4.08
CA SER A 27 -14.44 8.63 5.25
C SER A 27 -15.51 9.63 4.81
N PRO A 28 -16.39 10.10 5.71
CA PRO A 28 -17.39 11.08 5.34
C PRO A 28 -16.84 12.40 4.78
N GLU A 29 -15.60 12.71 5.14
CA GLU A 29 -14.94 13.96 4.78
C GLU A 29 -13.84 13.74 3.74
N LEU A 30 -13.59 12.49 3.31
CA LEU A 30 -12.46 12.15 2.45
C LEU A 30 -12.86 11.21 1.32
N LEU A 31 -12.81 11.74 0.10
CA LEU A 31 -12.99 11.03 -1.15
C LEU A 31 -11.63 10.75 -1.80
N SER A 32 -11.57 9.72 -2.63
CA SER A 32 -10.47 9.54 -3.56
C SER A 32 -10.96 9.29 -4.97
N PHE A 33 -10.21 9.81 -5.93
CA PHE A 33 -10.46 9.66 -7.36
C PHE A 33 -9.23 9.00 -7.98
N LYS A 34 -9.42 8.19 -9.03
CA LYS A 34 -8.31 7.55 -9.73
C LYS A 34 -8.40 7.76 -11.22
N VAL A 35 -7.28 8.00 -11.88
CA VAL A 35 -7.21 8.11 -13.36
C VAL A 35 -6.08 7.24 -13.88
N ILE A 36 -6.31 6.64 -15.05
CA ILE A 36 -5.29 5.89 -15.78
C ILE A 36 -4.93 6.72 -17.01
N CYS A 37 -3.64 6.85 -17.28
CA CYS A 37 -3.13 7.60 -18.42
C CYS A 37 -2.14 6.75 -19.20
N LYS A 38 -1.97 7.05 -20.48
CA LYS A 38 -0.90 6.47 -21.29
C LYS A 38 0.46 6.90 -20.74
N ASN A 39 1.38 5.94 -20.69
CA ASN A 39 2.71 6.10 -20.09
C ASN A 39 3.51 7.25 -20.74
N ASN A 40 4.11 8.14 -19.93
CA ASN A 40 4.89 9.30 -20.38
C ASN A 40 4.14 10.32 -21.27
N GLU A 41 2.80 10.32 -21.26
CA GLU A 41 2.05 11.33 -22.02
C GLU A 41 2.01 12.67 -21.26
N TYR A 42 1.85 12.61 -19.93
CA TYR A 42 1.58 13.78 -19.10
C TYR A 42 2.66 13.99 -18.03
N SER A 43 3.10 15.24 -17.91
CA SER A 43 4.03 15.69 -16.87
C SER A 43 3.34 15.90 -15.52
N ARG A 44 2.05 16.27 -15.54
CA ARG A 44 1.25 16.57 -14.35
C ARG A 44 -0.23 16.36 -14.65
N ILE A 45 -0.96 15.86 -13.66
CA ILE A 45 -2.42 15.74 -13.72
C ILE A 45 -3.02 16.40 -12.49
N ASN A 46 -4.07 17.18 -12.71
CA ASN A 46 -4.86 17.81 -11.66
C ASN A 46 -6.31 17.33 -11.73
N LEU A 47 -6.91 17.09 -10.57
CA LEU A 47 -8.35 16.95 -10.41
C LEU A 47 -8.93 18.33 -10.12
N ILE A 48 -9.95 18.73 -10.88
CA ILE A 48 -10.71 19.96 -10.67
C ILE A 48 -12.09 19.56 -10.16
N VAL A 49 -12.43 19.97 -8.94
CA VAL A 49 -13.73 19.69 -8.31
C VAL A 49 -14.46 20.99 -8.06
N PHE A 50 -15.73 21.09 -8.46
CA PHE A 50 -16.56 22.26 -8.19
C PHE A 50 -17.39 22.04 -6.93
N ILE A 51 -17.29 23.00 -6.00
CA ILE A 51 -18.14 23.14 -4.83
C ILE A 51 -18.73 24.54 -4.86
N ASP A 52 -20.06 24.65 -4.88
CA ASP A 52 -20.77 25.94 -4.91
C ASP A 52 -20.21 26.89 -5.99
N ASP A 53 -20.03 26.36 -7.21
CA ASP A 53 -19.43 27.02 -8.38
C ASP A 53 -17.95 27.45 -8.22
N MET A 54 -17.28 27.07 -7.13
CA MET A 54 -15.85 27.33 -6.91
C MET A 54 -14.99 26.10 -7.28
N PRO A 55 -14.02 26.23 -8.20
CA PRO A 55 -13.11 25.13 -8.54
C PRO A 55 -12.04 24.95 -7.47
N ILE A 56 -11.86 23.71 -7.04
CA ILE A 56 -10.78 23.27 -6.15
C ILE A 56 -9.86 22.35 -6.94
N VAL A 57 -8.57 22.68 -6.92
CA VAL A 57 -7.53 21.93 -7.63
C VAL A 57 -6.84 20.97 -6.67
N LYS A 58 -6.70 19.69 -7.07
CA LYS A 58 -5.89 18.69 -6.36
C LYS A 58 -4.88 18.06 -7.30
N HIS A 59 -3.63 18.00 -6.88
CA HIS A 59 -2.57 17.34 -7.64
C HIS A 59 -2.66 15.83 -7.55
N GLY A 60 -2.39 15.14 -8.66
CA GLY A 60 -2.38 13.70 -8.74
C GLY A 60 -1.10 13.09 -8.19
N ASN A 61 -1.25 12.04 -7.38
CA ASN A 61 -0.16 11.22 -6.90
C ASN A 61 -0.02 10.00 -7.80
N LEU A 62 1.09 9.88 -8.53
CA LEU A 62 1.39 8.66 -9.29
C LEU A 62 1.58 7.50 -8.32
N ILE A 63 0.72 6.48 -8.36
CA ILE A 63 0.80 5.30 -7.49
C ILE A 63 1.84 4.32 -8.05
N TYR A 64 1.76 4.02 -9.33
CA TYR A 64 2.71 3.16 -10.04
C TYR A 64 2.58 3.38 -11.56
N ARG A 65 3.52 2.80 -12.30
CA ARG A 65 3.48 2.71 -13.77
C ARG A 65 3.73 1.28 -14.20
N ASP A 66 3.13 0.89 -15.32
CA ASP A 66 3.55 -0.29 -16.07
C ASP A 66 4.13 0.12 -17.43
N GLU A 67 4.25 -0.81 -18.36
CA GLU A 67 4.79 -0.55 -19.69
C GLU A 67 3.91 0.40 -20.51
N LYS A 68 2.58 0.33 -20.32
CA LYS A 68 1.58 1.00 -21.15
C LYS A 68 0.96 2.21 -20.48
N SER A 69 0.89 2.21 -19.16
CA SER A 69 0.06 3.16 -18.41
C SER A 69 0.68 3.68 -17.12
N GLU A 70 0.23 4.85 -16.71
CA GLU A 70 0.48 5.50 -15.43
C GLU A 70 -0.83 5.62 -14.65
N TYR A 71 -0.77 5.39 -13.35
CA TYR A 71 -1.94 5.23 -12.50
C TYR A 71 -1.89 6.24 -11.36
N TYR A 72 -2.82 7.20 -11.35
CA TYR A 72 -2.81 8.30 -10.39
C TYR A 72 -3.97 8.22 -9.41
N LEU A 73 -3.72 8.69 -8.18
CA LEU A 73 -4.68 8.85 -7.10
C LEU A 73 -4.77 10.31 -6.67
N PHE A 74 -5.99 10.78 -6.44
CA PHE A 74 -6.28 12.09 -5.88
C PHE A 74 -7.04 11.90 -4.59
N LYS A 75 -6.70 12.66 -3.56
CA LYS A 75 -7.46 12.73 -2.32
C LYS A 75 -8.12 14.09 -2.22
N PHE A 76 -9.42 14.08 -1.92
CA PHE A 76 -10.24 15.27 -1.83
C PHE A 76 -10.98 15.29 -0.50
N GLU A 77 -10.68 16.31 0.29
CA GLU A 77 -11.39 16.57 1.53
C GLU A 77 -12.63 17.41 1.24
N THR A 78 -13.79 16.94 1.69
CA THR A 78 -15.08 17.62 1.52
C THR A 78 -15.67 18.02 2.86
N GLN A 79 -16.42 19.14 2.87
CA GLN A 79 -17.27 19.50 3.99
C GLN A 79 -18.58 18.69 3.92
N LYS A 80 -19.16 18.37 5.10
CA LYS A 80 -20.27 17.43 5.28
C LYS A 80 -21.59 17.77 4.55
N ASN A 81 -21.71 18.93 3.94
CA ASN A 81 -23.00 19.44 3.45
C ASN A 81 -23.21 19.29 1.94
N ASN A 82 -22.20 18.85 1.19
CA ASN A 82 -22.31 18.76 -0.27
C ASN A 82 -22.63 17.34 -0.71
N ASN A 83 -23.81 17.18 -1.32
CA ASN A 83 -24.31 15.89 -1.78
C ASN A 83 -23.93 15.59 -3.23
N THR A 84 -23.39 16.56 -3.98
CA THR A 84 -23.07 16.38 -5.39
C THR A 84 -21.84 17.18 -5.75
N PHE A 85 -20.92 16.54 -6.46
CA PHE A 85 -19.70 17.16 -6.95
C PHE A 85 -19.65 17.01 -8.47
N LEU A 86 -19.36 18.12 -9.15
CA LEU A 86 -18.93 18.11 -10.54
C LEU A 86 -17.40 18.11 -10.57
N TYR A 87 -16.81 17.29 -11.42
CA TYR A 87 -15.35 17.25 -11.53
C TYR A 87 -14.87 16.82 -12.90
N TYR A 88 -13.62 17.16 -13.21
CA TYR A 88 -12.89 16.71 -14.40
C TYR A 88 -11.38 16.66 -14.10
N PHE A 89 -10.59 16.15 -15.05
CA PHE A 89 -9.13 16.15 -14.92
C PHE A 89 -8.47 17.06 -15.93
N GLU A 90 -7.54 17.90 -15.47
CA GLU A 90 -6.64 18.69 -16.31
C GLU A 90 -5.32 17.91 -16.48
N LEU A 91 -4.92 17.68 -17.72
CA LEU A 91 -3.81 16.84 -18.14
C LEU A 91 -2.73 17.72 -18.77
N ASN A 92 -1.60 17.93 -18.09
CA ASN A 92 -0.52 18.77 -18.58
C ASN A 92 0.50 17.92 -19.35
N CYS A 93 0.55 18.06 -20.67
CA CYS A 93 1.47 17.34 -21.55
C CYS A 93 2.93 17.80 -21.35
N HIS A 94 3.90 16.96 -21.71
CA HIS A 94 5.33 17.32 -21.61
C HIS A 94 5.75 18.48 -22.52
N ASN A 95 5.01 18.73 -23.61
CA ASN A 95 5.21 19.85 -24.52
C ASN A 95 4.61 21.18 -24.00
N GLY A 96 3.96 21.17 -22.83
CA GLY A 96 3.30 22.34 -22.24
C GLY A 96 1.85 22.55 -22.68
N GLU A 97 1.31 21.72 -23.57
CA GLU A 97 -0.11 21.72 -23.91
C GLU A 97 -0.95 21.17 -22.74
N VAL A 98 -2.20 21.58 -22.68
CA VAL A 98 -3.16 21.15 -21.66
C VAL A 98 -4.34 20.49 -22.35
N GLU A 99 -4.66 19.28 -21.92
CA GLU A 99 -5.85 18.53 -22.32
C GLU A 99 -6.79 18.35 -21.10
N TYR A 100 -8.04 18.04 -21.36
CA TYR A 100 -9.09 17.91 -20.34
C TYR A 100 -9.82 16.58 -20.51
N LEU A 101 -9.92 15.81 -19.44
CA LEU A 101 -10.67 14.55 -19.41
C LEU A 101 -12.00 14.75 -18.68
N GLY A 102 -13.10 14.62 -19.42
CA GLY A 102 -14.47 14.52 -18.93
C GLY A 102 -15.12 13.16 -19.25
N LYS A 103 -16.42 13.01 -18.97
CA LYS A 103 -17.20 11.81 -19.29
C LYS A 103 -17.18 11.45 -20.78
N ASN A 104 -17.09 12.47 -21.64
CA ASN A 104 -17.10 12.34 -23.08
C ASN A 104 -15.69 12.14 -23.71
N GLY A 105 -14.63 12.03 -22.90
CA GLY A 105 -13.28 11.74 -23.36
C GLY A 105 -12.29 12.88 -23.12
N VAL A 106 -11.19 12.87 -23.89
CA VAL A 106 -10.08 13.82 -23.79
C VAL A 106 -10.20 14.89 -24.88
N TYR A 107 -10.12 16.17 -24.50
CA TYR A 107 -10.23 17.32 -25.41
C TYR A 107 -9.18 18.40 -25.10
N ASN A 108 -8.82 19.20 -26.09
CA ASN A 108 -7.88 20.33 -25.90
C ASN A 108 -8.56 21.57 -25.33
N GLU A 109 -9.89 21.63 -25.36
CA GLU A 109 -10.67 22.78 -24.89
C GLU A 109 -11.57 22.41 -23.70
N GLU A 110 -11.41 23.11 -22.57
CA GLU A 110 -12.17 22.85 -21.33
C GLU A 110 -13.69 22.94 -21.53
N TRP A 111 -14.18 23.87 -22.35
CA TRP A 111 -15.63 24.03 -22.55
C TRP A 111 -16.28 22.88 -23.33
N ARG A 112 -15.50 21.96 -23.92
CA ARG A 112 -16.01 20.78 -24.64
C ARG A 112 -16.23 19.56 -23.76
N ILE A 113 -15.63 19.52 -22.57
CA ILE A 113 -15.78 18.36 -21.70
C ILE A 113 -17.14 18.36 -21.00
N GLU A 114 -17.72 17.17 -20.85
CA GLU A 114 -18.83 16.94 -19.93
C GLU A 114 -18.25 16.51 -18.57
N SER A 115 -18.45 17.33 -17.53
CA SER A 115 -17.97 17.01 -16.19
C SER A 115 -18.54 15.68 -15.69
N PHE A 116 -17.70 14.93 -14.98
CA PHE A 116 -18.17 13.82 -14.16
C PHE A 116 -19.06 14.33 -13.02
N GLU A 117 -20.00 13.49 -12.61
CA GLU A 117 -20.89 13.74 -11.49
C GLU A 117 -20.70 12.66 -10.44
N TYR A 118 -20.50 13.08 -9.19
CA TYR A 118 -20.49 12.16 -8.06
C TYR A 118 -21.53 12.59 -7.04
N PHE A 119 -22.54 11.73 -6.83
CA PHE A 119 -23.57 11.92 -5.82
C PHE A 119 -23.09 11.30 -4.51
N TYR A 120 -22.65 12.15 -3.59
CA TYR A 120 -22.24 11.73 -2.27
C TYR A 120 -23.46 11.41 -1.42
N GLN A 121 -23.63 10.12 -1.16
CA GLN A 121 -24.58 9.63 -0.16
C GLN A 121 -23.77 9.18 1.05
N PRO A 122 -23.74 9.96 2.14
CA PRO A 122 -23.15 9.50 3.40
C PRO A 122 -23.98 8.31 3.85
N ALA A 123 -23.52 7.09 3.57
CA ALA A 123 -24.19 5.94 4.11
C ALA A 123 -24.04 6.02 5.64
N SER A 124 -25.17 6.13 6.33
CA SER A 124 -25.26 6.24 7.79
C SER A 124 -24.58 5.08 8.54
N SER A 125 -24.17 4.02 7.83
CA SER A 125 -23.46 2.83 8.33
C SER A 125 -21.99 2.69 7.89
N LYS A 126 -21.42 3.64 7.12
CA LYS A 126 -20.07 3.52 6.50
C LYS A 126 -18.90 4.09 7.29
N ILE A 127 -19.13 4.67 8.47
CA ILE A 127 -18.08 5.39 9.19
C ILE A 127 -17.24 4.39 9.98
N ILE A 128 -16.03 4.11 9.48
CA ILE A 128 -15.01 3.38 10.21
C ILE A 128 -14.53 4.26 11.38
N ASP A 129 -14.54 3.73 12.60
CA ASP A 129 -13.82 4.37 13.71
C ASP A 129 -12.32 4.31 13.41
N ILE A 130 -11.78 5.47 13.02
CA ILE A 130 -10.38 5.64 12.64
C ILE A 130 -9.43 5.24 13.78
N ASN A 131 -9.81 5.44 15.04
CA ASN A 131 -8.95 5.09 16.17
C ASN A 131 -8.87 3.58 16.36
N GLN A 132 -10.01 2.90 16.22
CA GLN A 132 -10.06 1.45 16.26
C GLN A 132 -9.32 0.83 15.07
N TYR A 133 -9.47 1.43 13.89
CA TYR A 133 -8.76 1.04 12.68
C TYR A 133 -7.23 1.18 12.83
N LYS A 134 -6.74 2.31 13.37
CA LYS A 134 -5.31 2.51 13.65
C LYS A 134 -4.73 1.41 14.55
N LYS A 135 -5.43 1.05 15.62
CA LYS A 135 -5.01 -0.02 16.54
C LYS A 135 -4.92 -1.39 15.87
N ILE A 136 -5.79 -1.67 14.90
CA ILE A 136 -5.76 -2.91 14.10
C ILE A 136 -4.54 -2.90 13.17
N MET A 137 -4.23 -1.76 12.54
CA MET A 137 -3.13 -1.63 11.58
C MET A 137 -1.73 -1.67 12.22
N GLU A 138 -1.64 -1.34 13.51
CA GLU A 138 -0.46 -1.52 14.35
C GLU A 138 -0.23 -3.00 14.74
N GLY A 139 -1.23 -3.85 14.50
CA GLY A 139 -1.26 -5.26 14.88
C GLY A 139 -0.62 -6.22 13.87
N ILE A 140 -0.62 -7.50 14.25
CA ILE A 140 -0.32 -8.65 13.38
C ILE A 140 -1.52 -9.58 13.41
N LEU A 141 -1.93 -10.11 12.27
CA LEU A 141 -2.91 -11.18 12.22
C LEU A 141 -2.23 -12.54 12.44
N ILE A 142 -2.76 -13.31 13.38
CA ILE A 142 -2.31 -14.66 13.71
C ILE A 142 -3.35 -15.65 13.18
N LEU A 143 -2.90 -16.57 12.34
CA LEU A 143 -3.80 -17.44 11.57
C LEU A 143 -4.21 -18.75 12.28
N ASP A 144 -3.85 -18.92 13.55
CA ASP A 144 -4.05 -20.17 14.30
C ASP A 144 -4.91 -20.01 15.55
N THR A 145 -5.54 -21.12 15.94
CA THR A 145 -6.26 -21.28 17.21
C THR A 145 -5.34 -21.34 18.43
N GLU A 146 -4.10 -21.78 18.25
CA GLU A 146 -3.10 -21.95 19.32
C GLU A 146 -1.87 -21.07 19.09
N PHE A 147 -1.44 -20.38 20.16
CA PHE A 147 -0.25 -19.53 20.15
C PHE A 147 1.00 -20.37 20.38
N SER A 148 1.93 -20.36 19.43
CA SER A 148 3.27 -20.87 19.72
C SER A 148 3.94 -20.01 20.79
N GLN A 149 4.82 -20.62 21.58
CA GLN A 149 5.59 -19.92 22.60
C GLN A 149 6.40 -18.75 22.01
N LYS A 150 7.00 -18.95 20.83
CA LYS A 150 7.75 -17.90 20.10
C LYS A 150 6.88 -16.71 19.73
N LEU A 151 5.67 -16.96 19.24
CA LEU A 151 4.74 -15.88 18.86
C LEU A 151 4.23 -15.12 20.07
N LYS A 152 3.92 -15.85 21.15
CA LYS A 152 3.53 -15.25 22.43
C LYS A 152 4.62 -14.32 22.98
N GLU A 153 5.89 -14.73 22.92
CA GLU A 153 7.02 -13.89 23.32
C GLU A 153 7.11 -12.60 22.50
N ILE A 154 6.93 -12.67 21.18
CA ILE A 154 6.92 -11.49 20.30
C ILE A 154 5.77 -10.55 20.67
N THR A 155 4.54 -11.08 20.80
CA THR A 155 3.34 -10.27 21.05
C THR A 155 3.35 -9.65 22.44
N ASP A 156 3.77 -10.41 23.46
CA ASP A 156 3.80 -9.96 24.85
C ASP A 156 4.84 -8.86 25.04
N GLU A 157 6.04 -9.02 24.47
CA GLU A 157 7.12 -8.04 24.61
C GLU A 157 6.84 -6.75 23.83
N LEU A 158 6.34 -6.88 22.60
CA LEU A 158 6.02 -5.71 21.77
C LEU A 158 4.64 -5.14 22.09
N GLN A 159 3.87 -5.75 22.99
CA GLN A 159 2.51 -5.34 23.29
C GLN A 159 1.66 -5.09 22.03
N ILE A 160 1.79 -5.98 21.04
CA ILE A 160 1.14 -5.85 19.73
C ILE A 160 -0.25 -6.47 19.79
N ASN A 161 -1.26 -5.77 19.24
CA ASN A 161 -2.58 -6.35 19.06
C ASN A 161 -2.52 -7.50 18.05
N TYR A 162 -3.24 -8.58 18.32
CA TYR A 162 -3.36 -9.67 17.39
C TYR A 162 -4.82 -10.04 17.10
N ILE A 163 -5.04 -10.51 15.89
CA ILE A 163 -6.33 -11.00 15.40
C ILE A 163 -6.18 -12.52 15.26
N VAL A 164 -7.19 -13.30 15.64
CA VAL A 164 -7.19 -14.76 15.52
C VAL A 164 -8.25 -15.17 14.51
N THR A 165 -8.04 -16.21 13.73
CA THR A 165 -8.99 -16.62 12.68
C THR A 165 -10.18 -17.42 13.22
N GLU A 166 -10.02 -18.12 14.35
CA GLU A 166 -11.04 -18.99 14.95
C GLU A 166 -11.05 -18.90 16.49
N LYS A 167 -12.24 -18.80 17.11
CA LYS A 167 -12.37 -18.84 18.58
C LYS A 167 -12.07 -20.24 19.10
N THR A 168 -11.05 -20.37 19.94
CA THR A 168 -10.97 -21.53 20.84
C THR A 168 -12.00 -21.38 21.94
N GLN A 169 -12.76 -22.45 22.22
CA GLN A 169 -13.79 -22.50 23.28
C GLN A 169 -13.22 -22.24 24.69
N ASN A 170 -11.90 -22.10 24.85
CA ASN A 170 -11.21 -21.98 26.14
C ASN A 170 -10.59 -20.59 26.40
N ASN A 171 -10.75 -19.61 25.52
CA ASN A 171 -10.19 -18.26 25.69
C ASN A 171 -11.20 -17.26 26.30
N GLU A 172 -12.13 -17.73 27.14
CA GLU A 172 -12.85 -16.85 28.05
C GLU A 172 -11.94 -16.53 29.24
N GLU A 173 -11.63 -15.23 29.38
CA GLU A 173 -11.04 -14.63 30.58
C GLU A 173 -9.59 -15.04 30.92
N LYS A 174 -8.63 -14.20 30.52
CA LYS A 174 -7.58 -13.61 31.40
C LYS A 174 -6.44 -12.98 30.58
N SER A 175 -6.66 -11.79 30.05
CA SER A 175 -5.69 -10.69 30.17
C SER A 175 -6.32 -9.41 29.61
N GLY A 176 -6.60 -8.43 30.46
CA GLY A 176 -7.13 -7.13 30.08
C GLY A 176 -6.14 -6.25 29.31
N LYS A 177 -5.29 -6.81 28.44
CA LYS A 177 -4.25 -6.06 27.72
C LYS A 177 -4.24 -6.20 26.21
N PHE A 178 -4.91 -7.19 25.61
CA PHE A 178 -4.89 -7.36 24.15
C PHE A 178 -6.28 -7.68 23.59
N ASN A 179 -6.70 -6.93 22.57
CA ASN A 179 -7.96 -7.15 21.89
C ASN A 179 -7.80 -8.29 20.89
N VAL A 180 -8.02 -9.53 21.33
CA VAL A 180 -8.24 -10.64 20.40
C VAL A 180 -9.49 -10.32 19.60
N LEU A 181 -9.35 -10.17 18.28
CA LEU A 181 -10.49 -10.04 17.36
C LEU A 181 -10.52 -11.27 16.48
N THR A 182 -11.70 -11.86 16.25
CA THR A 182 -11.84 -12.86 15.18
C THR A 182 -11.85 -12.18 13.80
N LEU A 183 -11.59 -12.93 12.71
CA LEU A 183 -11.83 -12.41 11.35
C LEU A 183 -13.29 -11.99 11.15
N GLU A 184 -14.24 -12.67 11.79
CA GLU A 184 -15.67 -12.32 11.74
C GLU A 184 -15.97 -11.06 12.56
N GLU A 185 -15.33 -10.88 13.72
CA GLU A 185 -15.39 -9.65 14.51
C GLU A 185 -14.75 -8.49 13.75
N LEU A 186 -13.65 -8.74 13.04
CA LEU A 186 -13.01 -7.77 12.15
C LEU A 186 -13.94 -7.39 11.00
N ALA A 187 -14.47 -8.37 10.28
CA ALA A 187 -15.39 -8.17 9.16
C ALA A 187 -16.69 -7.48 9.61
N SER A 188 -17.24 -7.83 10.77
CA SER A 188 -18.45 -7.16 11.30
C SER A 188 -18.19 -5.73 11.74
N LYS A 189 -16.96 -5.39 12.16
CA LYS A 189 -16.53 -4.01 12.42
C LYS A 189 -16.35 -3.20 11.14
N PHE A 190 -16.08 -3.87 10.02
CA PHE A 190 -15.97 -3.27 8.70
C PHE A 190 -17.12 -3.77 7.81
N PHE A 191 -18.33 -3.21 8.04
CA PHE A 191 -19.64 -3.54 7.41
C PHE A 191 -19.65 -3.79 5.87
N PHE A 192 -18.55 -3.61 5.15
CA PHE A 192 -18.40 -3.69 3.70
C PHE A 192 -17.46 -4.78 3.20
N ILE A 193 -16.74 -5.51 4.07
CA ILE A 193 -15.81 -6.56 3.63
C ILE A 193 -16.24 -7.92 4.16
N LYS A 194 -16.66 -8.78 3.24
CA LYS A 194 -16.91 -10.20 3.54
C LYS A 194 -15.58 -10.94 3.72
N LYS A 195 -15.56 -11.99 4.55
CA LYS A 195 -14.38 -12.83 4.81
C LYS A 195 -13.74 -13.36 3.52
N GLU A 196 -14.56 -13.74 2.55
CA GLU A 196 -14.09 -14.27 1.26
C GLU A 196 -13.27 -13.23 0.49
N ILE A 197 -13.66 -11.95 0.55
CA ILE A 197 -12.93 -10.84 -0.08
C ILE A 197 -11.57 -10.68 0.59
N LEU A 198 -11.48 -10.71 1.92
CA LEU A 198 -10.18 -10.64 2.62
C LEU A 198 -9.22 -11.75 2.16
N LEU A 199 -9.72 -12.98 2.02
CA LEU A 199 -8.91 -14.12 1.58
C LEU A 199 -8.49 -14.01 0.11
N GLU A 200 -9.39 -13.60 -0.78
CA GLU A 200 -9.08 -13.37 -2.20
C GLU A 200 -7.98 -12.31 -2.37
N LEU A 201 -8.11 -11.19 -1.66
CA LEU A 201 -7.10 -10.12 -1.64
C LEU A 201 -5.73 -10.65 -1.22
N SER A 202 -5.70 -11.56 -0.27
CA SER A 202 -4.49 -12.15 0.29
C SER A 202 -3.82 -13.15 -0.67
N ASN A 203 -4.61 -13.88 -1.47
CA ASN A 203 -4.10 -14.88 -2.40
C ASN A 203 -3.27 -14.26 -3.53
N ASN A 204 -3.73 -13.14 -4.11
CA ASN A 204 -2.95 -12.48 -5.17
C ASN A 204 -1.61 -11.97 -4.65
N PHE A 205 -1.59 -11.38 -3.44
CA PHE A 205 -0.35 -10.96 -2.79
C PHE A 205 0.59 -12.14 -2.58
N GLN A 206 0.11 -13.21 -1.94
CA GLN A 206 0.90 -14.42 -1.66
C GLN A 206 1.55 -15.00 -2.91
N ASN A 207 0.77 -15.22 -3.96
CA ASN A 207 1.28 -15.78 -5.21
C ASN A 207 2.33 -14.86 -5.83
N THR A 208 2.06 -13.56 -5.87
CA THR A 208 2.97 -12.57 -6.46
C THR A 208 4.31 -12.50 -5.71
N ILE A 209 4.29 -12.46 -4.37
CA ILE A 209 5.53 -12.44 -3.58
C ILE A 209 6.28 -13.77 -3.62
N LYS A 210 5.57 -14.90 -3.70
CA LYS A 210 6.17 -16.23 -3.84
C LYS A 210 6.91 -16.35 -5.17
N ASN A 211 6.26 -15.94 -6.25
CA ASN A 211 6.83 -15.94 -7.60
C ASN A 211 8.09 -15.06 -7.67
N PHE A 212 8.07 -13.89 -7.03
CA PHE A 212 9.23 -12.99 -7.03
C PHE A 212 10.35 -13.44 -6.08
N PHE A 213 10.08 -13.56 -4.77
CA PHE A 213 11.14 -13.81 -3.78
C PHE A 213 11.66 -15.24 -3.79
N VAL A 214 10.78 -16.23 -3.99
CA VAL A 214 11.13 -17.65 -3.79
C VAL A 214 11.36 -18.37 -5.11
N GLU A 215 10.38 -18.36 -6.01
CA GLU A 215 10.47 -19.09 -7.28
C GLU A 215 11.33 -18.37 -8.31
N LYS A 216 11.56 -17.08 -8.11
CA LYS A 216 12.28 -16.19 -9.02
C LYS A 216 11.72 -16.21 -10.46
N SER A 217 10.42 -16.49 -10.60
CA SER A 217 9.73 -16.68 -11.88
C SER A 217 9.26 -15.38 -12.52
N ILE A 218 9.23 -14.28 -11.76
CA ILE A 218 8.88 -12.94 -12.24
C ILE A 218 9.95 -11.92 -11.85
N GLN A 219 10.08 -10.85 -12.63
CA GLN A 219 10.96 -9.72 -12.34
C GLN A 219 10.30 -8.69 -11.41
N ALA A 220 11.08 -7.73 -10.91
CA ALA A 220 10.57 -6.69 -10.01
C ALA A 220 9.59 -5.74 -10.71
N ARG A 221 9.73 -5.53 -12.03
CA ARG A 221 8.74 -4.81 -12.85
C ARG A 221 7.38 -5.49 -12.86
N GLU A 222 7.35 -6.82 -13.03
CA GLU A 222 6.13 -7.61 -13.02
C GLU A 222 5.49 -7.65 -11.63
N LEU A 223 6.30 -7.76 -10.57
CA LEU A 223 5.86 -7.61 -9.17
C LEU A 223 5.13 -6.28 -8.97
N VAL A 224 5.79 -5.17 -9.34
CA VAL A 224 5.24 -3.82 -9.20
C VAL A 224 3.98 -3.61 -10.03
N ALA A 225 3.96 -4.09 -11.28
CA ALA A 225 2.78 -3.99 -12.14
C ALA A 225 1.59 -4.78 -11.56
N THR A 226 1.83 -6.00 -11.09
CA THR A 226 0.77 -6.87 -10.53
C THR A 226 0.20 -6.29 -9.24
N LEU A 227 1.07 -5.88 -8.31
CA LEU A 227 0.65 -5.29 -7.04
C LEU A 227 0.08 -3.88 -7.22
N GLY A 228 0.62 -3.09 -8.16
CA GLY A 228 0.11 -1.78 -8.53
C GLY A 228 -1.31 -1.84 -9.09
N LYS A 229 -1.59 -2.77 -10.02
CA LYS A 229 -2.95 -3.01 -10.55
C LYS A 229 -3.90 -3.33 -9.40
N ASP A 230 -3.49 -4.21 -8.51
CA ASP A 230 -4.22 -4.53 -7.29
C ASP A 230 -4.55 -3.27 -6.47
N LEU A 231 -3.56 -2.43 -6.17
CA LEU A 231 -3.75 -1.20 -5.40
C LEU A 231 -4.72 -0.22 -6.08
N PHE A 232 -4.64 -0.10 -7.39
CA PHE A 232 -5.45 0.86 -8.12
C PHE A 232 -6.90 0.42 -8.24
N PHE A 233 -7.16 -0.82 -8.66
CA PHE A 233 -8.51 -1.28 -8.96
C PHE A 233 -9.33 -1.63 -7.70
N LYS A 234 -8.66 -1.83 -6.56
CA LYS A 234 -9.33 -2.08 -5.27
C LYS A 234 -9.58 -0.77 -4.55
N SER A 235 -10.61 -0.74 -3.70
CA SER A 235 -10.88 0.44 -2.90
C SER A 235 -9.76 0.68 -1.90
N ILE A 236 -9.53 1.93 -1.49
CA ILE A 236 -8.50 2.25 -0.50
C ILE A 236 -8.69 1.43 0.78
N THR A 237 -9.92 1.32 1.27
CA THR A 237 -10.26 0.52 2.44
C THR A 237 -9.92 -0.96 2.26
N GLN A 238 -10.14 -1.53 1.08
CA GLN A 238 -9.74 -2.91 0.77
C GLN A 238 -8.22 -3.09 0.81
N ASN A 239 -7.45 -2.17 0.23
CA ASN A 239 -5.98 -2.23 0.25
C ASN A 239 -5.40 -2.11 1.67
N LEU A 240 -6.08 -1.31 2.48
CA LEU A 240 -5.75 -1.07 3.88
C LEU A 240 -6.09 -2.26 4.78
N LEU A 241 -7.16 -3.01 4.50
CA LEU A 241 -7.58 -4.18 5.28
C LEU A 241 -7.10 -5.52 4.71
N LYS A 242 -6.44 -5.50 3.55
CA LYS A 242 -5.83 -6.67 2.93
C LYS A 242 -4.86 -7.36 3.89
N LEU A 243 -4.94 -8.68 3.96
CA LEU A 243 -4.04 -9.47 4.78
C LEU A 243 -2.83 -9.88 3.94
N ASN A 244 -1.65 -9.47 4.40
CA ASN A 244 -0.39 -9.83 3.77
C ASN A 244 0.07 -11.16 4.36
N ILE A 245 -0.60 -12.24 3.98
CA ILE A 245 -0.31 -13.60 4.46
C ILE A 245 0.94 -14.14 3.75
N ILE A 246 1.76 -14.94 4.45
CA ILE A 246 2.97 -15.56 3.87
C ILE A 246 3.06 -17.08 4.10
N ASP A 247 2.08 -17.70 4.76
CA ASP A 247 2.18 -19.08 5.26
C ASP A 247 2.28 -20.18 4.20
N ASN A 248 1.76 -19.94 3.01
CA ASN A 248 1.83 -20.91 1.91
C ASN A 248 3.21 -20.96 1.24
N ILE A 249 4.16 -20.17 1.74
CA ILE A 249 5.53 -20.15 1.27
C ILE A 249 6.31 -21.13 2.15
N PRO A 250 6.91 -22.19 1.57
CA PRO A 250 7.57 -23.24 2.33
C PRO A 250 8.85 -22.71 2.98
N PHE A 251 8.72 -22.13 4.17
CA PHE A 251 9.86 -21.66 4.94
C PHE A 251 10.55 -22.82 5.63
N LYS A 252 11.73 -23.17 5.12
CA LYS A 252 12.71 -23.94 5.87
C LYS A 252 14.11 -23.44 5.54
N PRO A 253 14.43 -22.17 5.90
CA PRO A 253 15.71 -21.59 5.56
C PRO A 253 16.83 -22.42 6.18
N SER A 254 17.62 -23.02 5.32
CA SER A 254 18.67 -24.00 5.62
C SER A 254 20.05 -23.49 5.26
N ASN A 255 20.13 -22.43 4.45
CA ASN A 255 21.35 -21.78 4.01
C ASN A 255 21.23 -20.24 4.06
N THR A 256 22.35 -19.55 3.88
CA THR A 256 22.46 -18.08 3.97
C THR A 256 21.59 -17.35 2.94
N GLU A 257 21.44 -17.90 1.73
CA GLU A 257 20.59 -17.30 0.70
C GLU A 257 19.11 -17.37 1.10
N GLU A 258 18.62 -18.53 1.53
CA GLU A 258 17.25 -18.71 1.98
C GLU A 258 16.92 -17.84 3.20
N ILE A 259 17.88 -17.65 4.11
CA ILE A 259 17.77 -16.70 5.23
C ILE A 259 17.59 -15.27 4.71
N SER A 260 18.40 -14.85 3.75
CA SER A 260 18.37 -13.48 3.20
C SER A 260 17.06 -13.22 2.44
N ILE A 261 16.61 -14.16 1.62
CA ILE A 261 15.31 -14.11 0.94
C ILE A 261 14.15 -14.04 1.94
N THR A 262 14.20 -14.84 3.01
CA THR A 262 13.18 -14.80 4.08
C THR A 262 13.15 -13.43 4.75
N LYS A 263 14.31 -12.80 5.02
CA LYS A 263 14.38 -11.45 5.57
C LYS A 263 13.78 -10.40 4.63
N LEU A 264 14.08 -10.45 3.34
CA LEU A 264 13.50 -9.55 2.33
C LEU A 264 11.98 -9.67 2.29
N LEU A 265 11.47 -10.90 2.27
CA LEU A 265 10.03 -11.18 2.21
C LEU A 265 9.31 -10.65 3.45
N LEU A 266 9.84 -10.90 4.65
CA LEU A 266 9.28 -10.40 5.90
C LEU A 266 9.34 -8.87 5.97
N ALA A 267 10.44 -8.27 5.53
CA ALA A 267 10.56 -6.83 5.42
C ALA A 267 9.52 -6.24 4.45
N PHE A 268 9.28 -6.89 3.31
CA PHE A 268 8.24 -6.47 2.36
C PHE A 268 6.85 -6.60 2.97
N GLN A 269 6.52 -7.75 3.57
CA GLN A 269 5.24 -7.98 4.24
C GLN A 269 4.90 -6.89 5.26
N VAL A 270 5.88 -6.51 6.09
CA VAL A 270 5.72 -5.55 7.18
C VAL A 270 5.71 -4.10 6.68
N THR A 271 6.37 -3.78 5.57
CA THR A 271 6.43 -2.40 5.04
C THR A 271 5.38 -2.13 3.97
N TYR A 272 4.80 -3.16 3.37
CA TYR A 272 3.71 -3.04 2.40
C TYR A 272 2.41 -2.59 3.09
N THR A 273 1.49 -2.00 2.31
CA THR A 273 0.16 -1.64 2.81
C THR A 273 -0.65 -2.88 3.16
N GLY A 274 -1.53 -2.78 4.15
CA GLY A 274 -2.30 -3.91 4.67
C GLY A 274 -1.81 -4.39 6.04
N ILE A 275 -2.38 -5.51 6.50
CA ILE A 275 -2.15 -6.11 7.81
C ILE A 275 -1.20 -7.31 7.63
N PRO A 276 0.02 -7.29 8.21
CA PRO A 276 0.90 -8.45 8.21
C PRO A 276 0.22 -9.65 8.88
N ALA A 277 0.29 -10.82 8.25
CA ALA A 277 -0.42 -12.01 8.71
C ALA A 277 0.46 -13.27 8.62
N ILE A 278 0.49 -14.06 9.69
CA ILE A 278 1.36 -15.25 9.80
C ILE A 278 0.79 -16.28 10.78
N SER A 279 1.04 -17.57 10.56
CA SER A 279 0.74 -18.65 11.52
C SER A 279 1.88 -18.87 12.52
N SER A 280 1.50 -19.30 13.73
CA SER A 280 2.35 -20.00 14.69
C SER A 280 3.19 -21.08 14.02
N ARG A 281 2.60 -21.89 13.11
CA ARG A 281 3.31 -22.95 12.39
C ARG A 281 4.48 -22.43 11.54
N SER A 282 4.29 -21.31 10.85
CA SER A 282 5.36 -20.66 10.09
C SER A 282 6.47 -20.16 11.01
N ILE A 283 6.10 -19.48 12.10
CA ILE A 283 7.06 -18.91 13.07
C ILE A 283 7.88 -19.98 13.77
N GLU A 284 7.28 -21.13 14.12
CA GLU A 284 7.98 -22.24 14.77
C GLU A 284 9.11 -22.81 13.91
N ARG A 285 8.96 -22.73 12.58
CA ARG A 285 9.97 -23.18 11.62
C ARG A 285 11.10 -22.17 11.42
N PHE A 286 10.92 -20.93 11.87
CA PHE A 286 11.95 -19.91 11.75
C PHE A 286 13.10 -20.14 12.75
N PRO A 287 14.36 -20.08 12.28
CA PRO A 287 15.51 -19.93 13.17
C PRO A 287 15.38 -18.68 14.04
N ASP A 288 15.98 -18.68 15.23
CA ASP A 288 15.82 -17.60 16.21
C ASP A 288 16.32 -16.24 15.69
N GLU A 289 17.29 -16.24 14.77
CA GLU A 289 17.74 -15.04 14.06
C GLU A 289 16.62 -14.41 13.23
N ILE A 290 15.84 -15.21 12.49
CA ILE A 290 14.70 -14.72 11.70
C ILE A 290 13.58 -14.23 12.62
N VAL A 291 13.35 -14.91 13.75
CA VAL A 291 12.37 -14.50 14.75
C VAL A 291 12.72 -13.14 15.34
N SER A 292 13.98 -12.95 15.72
CA SER A 292 14.49 -11.67 16.26
C SER A 292 14.44 -10.57 15.21
N PHE A 293 14.80 -10.87 13.96
CA PHE A 293 14.68 -9.95 12.84
C PHE A 293 13.22 -9.52 12.61
N TYR A 294 12.27 -10.47 12.58
CA TYR A 294 10.86 -10.18 12.37
C TYR A 294 10.29 -9.32 13.50
N LYS A 295 10.63 -9.64 14.74
CA LYS A 295 10.28 -8.84 15.92
C LYS A 295 10.78 -7.40 15.79
N ASN A 296 12.02 -7.20 15.34
CA ASN A 296 12.56 -5.85 15.12
C ASN A 296 11.78 -5.08 14.03
N LEU A 297 11.43 -5.73 12.92
CA LEU A 297 10.60 -5.13 11.87
C LEU A 297 9.22 -4.70 12.38
N LEU A 298 8.58 -5.53 13.19
CA LEU A 298 7.28 -5.24 13.79
C LEU A 298 7.36 -4.06 14.75
N ASN A 299 8.43 -3.97 15.54
CA ASN A 299 8.67 -2.81 16.38
C ASN A 299 8.89 -1.54 15.54
N ILE A 300 9.64 -1.61 14.44
CA ILE A 300 9.79 -0.50 13.49
C ILE A 300 8.42 -0.08 12.97
N ARG A 301 7.60 -1.01 12.47
CA ARG A 301 6.24 -0.70 11.98
C ARG A 301 5.38 -0.02 13.04
N ARG A 302 5.38 -0.52 14.28
CA ARG A 302 4.64 0.06 15.41
C ARG A 302 5.08 1.49 15.71
N MET A 303 6.38 1.76 15.70
CA MET A 303 6.94 3.09 15.99
C MET A 303 6.80 4.09 14.83
N ASN A 304 6.32 3.65 13.66
CA ASN A 304 6.28 4.43 12.43
C ASN A 304 4.91 4.35 11.76
N HIS A 305 3.97 5.21 12.18
CA HIS A 305 2.58 5.20 11.70
C HIS A 305 2.42 5.25 10.17
N VAL A 306 3.37 5.87 9.46
CA VAL A 306 3.43 5.88 7.99
C VAL A 306 3.45 4.48 7.38
N LEU A 307 4.04 3.49 8.05
CA LEU A 307 4.03 2.09 7.61
C LEU A 307 2.67 1.41 7.85
N ASN A 308 1.83 1.95 8.73
CA ASN A 308 0.52 1.40 9.06
C ASN A 308 -0.57 1.94 8.13
N THR A 309 -0.66 3.27 8.03
CA THR A 309 -1.79 3.95 7.37
C THR A 309 -1.38 4.86 6.22
N GLY A 310 -0.08 5.02 5.96
CA GLY A 310 0.39 5.82 4.84
C GLY A 310 0.01 5.19 3.51
N ASP A 311 -0.26 6.03 2.52
CA ASP A 311 -0.40 5.61 1.13
C ASP A 311 0.89 4.95 0.66
N ILE A 312 0.81 4.23 -0.45
CA ILE A 312 1.95 3.60 -1.09
C ILE A 312 2.11 4.15 -2.51
N ARG A 313 3.37 4.40 -2.89
CA ARG A 313 3.76 4.79 -4.24
C ARG A 313 4.99 4.01 -4.67
N PHE A 314 4.88 3.21 -5.72
CA PHE A 314 6.05 2.60 -6.34
C PHE A 314 6.84 3.64 -7.13
N VAL A 315 8.13 3.77 -6.80
CA VAL A 315 9.00 4.81 -7.36
C VAL A 315 10.12 4.28 -8.24
N PHE A 316 10.41 2.98 -8.14
CA PHE A 316 11.48 2.35 -8.90
C PHE A 316 11.23 0.86 -9.08
N SER A 317 11.54 0.33 -10.26
CA SER A 317 11.71 -1.10 -10.49
C SER A 317 12.63 -1.37 -11.67
N ASN A 318 13.45 -2.41 -11.53
CA ASN A 318 14.17 -3.05 -12.62
C ASN A 318 13.98 -4.57 -12.52
N ASP A 319 14.96 -5.37 -12.92
CA ASP A 319 14.83 -6.83 -12.95
C ASP A 319 14.69 -7.42 -11.52
N ASP A 320 15.50 -6.94 -10.56
CA ASP A 320 15.61 -7.53 -9.21
C ASP A 320 15.48 -6.54 -8.06
N VAL A 321 15.45 -5.25 -8.38
CA VAL A 321 15.39 -4.16 -7.43
C VAL A 321 14.08 -3.42 -7.63
N PHE A 322 13.39 -3.14 -6.54
CA PHE A 322 12.24 -2.27 -6.55
C PHE A 322 12.21 -1.41 -5.29
N GLY A 323 11.52 -0.28 -5.37
CA GLY A 323 11.35 0.63 -4.26
C GLY A 323 10.00 1.33 -4.29
N PHE A 324 9.52 1.66 -3.11
CA PHE A 324 8.28 2.40 -2.91
C PHE A 324 8.38 3.34 -1.71
N GLU A 325 7.55 4.37 -1.74
CA GLU A 325 7.35 5.29 -0.65
C GLU A 325 6.12 4.88 0.16
N ARG A 326 6.19 5.10 1.47
CA ARG A 326 4.99 5.19 2.32
C ARG A 326 4.84 6.63 2.77
N ILE A 327 3.64 7.20 2.62
CA ILE A 327 3.41 8.64 2.78
C ILE A 327 2.10 8.90 3.51
N ILE A 328 2.14 9.67 4.60
CA ILE A 328 0.92 10.27 5.18
C ILE A 328 0.79 11.72 4.71
N ASN A 329 1.89 12.45 4.71
CA ASN A 329 2.04 13.80 4.20
C ASN A 329 3.52 14.03 3.86
N GLU A 330 3.87 15.22 3.35
CA GLU A 330 5.24 15.54 2.95
C GLU A 330 6.29 15.42 4.07
N SER A 331 5.87 15.61 5.32
CA SER A 331 6.76 15.55 6.49
C SER A 331 6.90 14.15 7.10
N ASP A 332 5.91 13.27 6.91
CA ASP A 332 5.95 11.88 7.37
C ASP A 332 5.88 10.93 6.16
N LYS A 333 7.07 10.71 5.61
CA LYS A 333 7.32 9.78 4.52
C LYS A 333 8.55 8.94 4.78
N VAL A 334 8.53 7.71 4.27
CA VAL A 334 9.66 6.79 4.27
C VAL A 334 9.83 6.18 2.88
N LEU A 335 11.08 5.94 2.50
CA LEU A 335 11.47 5.32 1.24
C LEU A 335 12.01 3.93 1.52
N ILE A 336 11.42 2.92 0.90
CA ILE A 336 11.79 1.52 1.10
C ILE A 336 12.32 0.97 -0.22
N PHE A 337 13.45 0.28 -0.18
CA PHE A 337 14.00 -0.43 -1.33
C PHE A 337 14.37 -1.86 -0.95
N PHE A 338 14.21 -2.76 -1.92
CA PHE A 338 14.56 -4.17 -1.85
C PHE A 338 15.48 -4.49 -3.01
N ASN A 339 16.58 -5.20 -2.71
CA ASN A 339 17.49 -5.71 -3.71
C ASN A 339 17.53 -7.23 -3.61
N ARG A 340 16.88 -7.93 -4.54
CA ARG A 340 16.94 -9.40 -4.62
C ARG A 340 18.17 -9.91 -5.38
N SER A 341 18.89 -9.02 -6.07
CA SER A 341 20.01 -9.40 -6.92
C SER A 341 21.23 -9.82 -6.11
N LYS A 342 22.19 -10.46 -6.79
CA LYS A 342 23.52 -10.77 -6.24
C LYS A 342 24.51 -9.60 -6.35
N GLU A 343 24.07 -8.46 -6.88
CA GLU A 343 24.89 -7.27 -7.10
C GLU A 343 24.44 -6.12 -6.21
N SER A 344 25.33 -5.15 -5.97
CA SER A 344 24.95 -3.94 -5.22
C SER A 344 24.21 -2.96 -6.13
N PHE A 345 23.14 -2.36 -5.63
CA PHE A 345 22.40 -1.32 -6.32
C PHE A 345 22.70 0.05 -5.72
N THR A 346 22.94 1.07 -6.55
CA THR A 346 23.14 2.44 -6.05
C THR A 346 22.00 3.33 -6.52
N MET A 347 21.42 4.09 -5.59
CA MET A 347 20.30 5.00 -5.83
C MET A 347 20.63 6.43 -5.40
N ASP A 348 20.09 7.43 -6.10
CA ASP A 348 20.06 8.82 -5.61
C ASP A 348 18.84 8.96 -4.69
N VAL A 349 19.04 9.09 -3.38
CA VAL A 349 17.93 9.22 -2.42
C VAL A 349 17.23 10.59 -2.56
N THR A 350 17.95 11.60 -3.05
CA THR A 350 17.43 12.97 -3.14
C THR A 350 16.41 13.15 -4.25
N SER A 351 16.38 12.27 -5.25
CA SER A 351 15.33 12.25 -6.27
C SER A 351 13.96 11.82 -5.74
N TYR A 352 13.91 11.20 -4.56
CA TYR A 352 12.68 10.70 -3.93
C TYR A 352 12.29 11.53 -2.70
N LEU A 353 13.23 11.69 -1.75
CA LEU A 353 12.95 12.38 -0.48
C LEU A 353 13.34 13.87 -0.47
N GLY A 354 13.83 14.40 -1.59
CA GLY A 354 14.35 15.77 -1.69
C GLY A 354 15.71 15.94 -0.99
N ASN A 355 16.18 17.17 -0.83
CA ASN A 355 17.43 17.44 -0.11
C ASN A 355 17.23 17.30 1.40
N GLY A 356 18.15 16.61 2.07
CA GLY A 356 18.10 16.43 3.53
C GLY A 356 19.13 15.45 4.08
N ASP A 357 19.03 15.22 5.39
CA ASP A 357 19.71 14.11 6.05
C ASP A 357 18.73 12.95 6.22
N PHE A 358 19.22 11.73 6.00
CA PHE A 358 18.43 10.49 6.05
C PHE A 358 18.98 9.54 7.10
N ILE A 359 18.12 8.69 7.66
CA ILE A 359 18.50 7.54 8.49
C ILE A 359 17.87 6.28 7.91
N ASP A 360 18.58 5.17 8.00
CA ASP A 360 17.99 3.85 7.78
C ASP A 360 17.44 3.34 9.12
N ILE A 361 16.11 3.28 9.24
CA ILE A 361 15.45 2.85 10.47
C ILE A 361 15.39 1.33 10.59
N SER A 362 15.81 0.57 9.57
CA SER A 362 15.95 -0.89 9.67
C SER A 362 17.27 -1.32 10.33
N LYS A 363 18.22 -0.39 10.51
CA LYS A 363 19.54 -0.64 11.07
C LYS A 363 19.73 0.14 12.36
N GLU A 364 20.47 -0.43 13.31
CA GLU A 364 20.72 0.18 14.64
C GLU A 364 21.62 1.43 14.58
N HIS A 365 22.16 1.77 13.40
CA HIS A 365 23.11 2.87 13.24
C HIS A 365 22.62 3.89 12.21
N PRO A 366 22.51 5.18 12.56
CA PRO A 366 22.11 6.22 11.62
C PRO A 366 23.15 6.34 10.51
N LEU A 367 22.71 6.21 9.27
CA LEU A 367 23.55 6.48 8.11
C LEU A 367 23.74 7.99 7.95
N LYS A 368 24.84 8.52 8.48
CA LYS A 368 25.21 9.90 8.19
C LYS A 368 25.70 10.01 6.74
N ARG A 369 24.85 10.63 5.91
CA ARG A 369 25.17 11.30 4.64
C ARG A 369 25.56 10.35 3.51
N LYS A 370 24.68 10.19 2.51
CA LYS A 370 25.06 10.23 1.08
C LYS A 370 23.82 10.59 0.25
N ARG A 371 24.00 11.49 -0.72
CA ARG A 371 23.05 11.64 -1.85
C ARG A 371 22.83 10.29 -2.54
N MET A 372 23.92 9.52 -2.68
CA MET A 372 23.95 8.19 -3.28
C MET A 372 23.98 7.09 -2.21
N PHE A 373 22.95 6.27 -2.12
CA PHE A 373 22.90 5.13 -1.21
C PHE A 373 23.23 3.84 -1.97
N SER A 374 24.12 3.02 -1.42
CA SER A 374 24.42 1.68 -1.96
C SER A 374 23.71 0.62 -1.14
N LEU A 375 22.74 -0.04 -1.77
CA LEU A 375 22.01 -1.18 -1.23
C LEU A 375 22.75 -2.47 -1.62
N TYR A 376 23.16 -3.23 -0.61
CA TYR A 376 23.91 -4.47 -0.82
C TYR A 376 23.05 -5.57 -1.46
N PRO A 377 23.68 -6.62 -2.02
CA PRO A 377 22.97 -7.79 -2.52
C PRO A 377 22.06 -8.39 -1.45
N GLU A 378 20.87 -8.84 -1.86
CA GLU A 378 19.91 -9.55 -1.00
C GLU A 378 19.54 -8.78 0.29
N ASP A 379 19.62 -7.44 0.26
CA ASP A 379 19.36 -6.54 1.38
C ASP A 379 18.18 -5.59 1.09
N PHE A 380 17.65 -4.98 2.14
CA PHE A 380 16.64 -3.93 2.07
C PHE A 380 17.02 -2.74 2.96
N VAL A 381 16.34 -1.62 2.74
CA VAL A 381 16.55 -0.38 3.50
C VAL A 381 15.22 0.30 3.76
N ILE A 382 15.06 0.92 4.93
CA ILE A 382 13.91 1.78 5.24
C ILE A 382 14.44 3.18 5.57
N LEU A 383 14.47 4.07 4.59
CA LEU A 383 15.02 5.41 4.74
C LEU A 383 13.96 6.41 5.20
N ARG A 384 14.29 7.19 6.22
CA ARG A 384 13.51 8.33 6.69
C ARG A 384 14.32 9.61 6.61
N LYS A 385 13.72 10.69 6.12
CA LYS A 385 14.29 12.05 6.20
C LYS A 385 14.15 12.57 7.64
N VAL A 386 15.24 13.03 8.25
CA VAL A 386 15.24 13.54 9.63
C VAL A 386 15.43 15.05 9.72
N ARG A 387 16.03 15.68 8.71
CA ARG A 387 16.25 17.13 8.67
C ARG A 387 16.16 17.66 7.25
N GLU A 388 15.48 18.79 7.12
CA GLU A 388 15.54 19.62 5.91
C GLU A 388 16.85 20.42 5.90
N ARG A 389 17.29 20.82 4.70
CA ARG A 389 18.48 21.64 4.51
C ARG A 389 18.13 22.97 3.90
#